data_AF-A0A2E1JM32-F1
#
_entry.id   AF-A0A2E1JM32-F1
#
_cell.length_a   1.000
_cell.length_b   1.000
_cell.length_c   1.000
_cell.angle_alpha   90.00
_cell.angle_beta   90.00
_cell.angle_gamma   90.00
#
_symmetry.space_group_name_H-M   'P 1'
#
loop_
_entity.id
_entity.type
_entity.pdbx_description
1 polymer ?
#
loop_
_entity_poly.entity_id
_entity_poly.type
_entity_poly.pdbx_seq_one_letter_code
_entity_poly.pdbx_strand_id
1 'polypeptide(L)'
;MEREFKKLVEEFELANHYQDIACDILKKIEIDNTDKNLYSLFYLSIEESISYFCDAIHNELDLSIKDFDNFNFSEKCKLLQNSDSIKNIIQSEINSGGFLFDLENSKKNLLQVPDLNIIASSASNDLNNLHSTLNKYNRFCSLLRKSLIEC
;
A
#
# COMPACT_ATOMS: atom_id res chain seq x y z
N MET A 1 0.22 27.52 6.71
CA MET A 1 1.23 27.07 7.69
C MET A 1 0.66 26.16 8.79
N GLU A 2 0.01 26.64 9.87
CA GLU A 2 -0.52 25.73 10.93
C GLU A 2 -1.60 24.74 10.44
N ARG A 3 -2.45 25.13 9.48
CA ARG A 3 -3.53 24.27 8.97
C ARG A 3 -3.01 23.18 8.03
N GLU A 4 -2.01 23.48 7.20
CA GLU A 4 -1.40 22.50 6.28
C GLU A 4 -0.55 21.49 7.05
N PHE A 5 0.17 21.95 8.07
CA PHE A 5 0.94 21.05 8.93
C PHE A 5 0.03 20.11 9.73
N LYS A 6 -1.14 20.58 10.19
CA LYS A 6 -2.15 19.72 10.82
C LYS A 6 -2.71 18.68 9.84
N LYS A 7 -3.04 19.09 8.62
CA LYS A 7 -3.54 18.18 7.58
C LYS A 7 -2.51 17.09 7.25
N LEU A 8 -1.23 17.47 7.11
CA LEU A 8 -0.13 16.53 6.89
C LEU A 8 0.02 15.52 8.04
N VAL A 9 -0.05 15.99 9.29
CA VAL A 9 0.00 15.12 10.47
C VAL A 9 -1.21 14.17 10.50
N GLU A 10 -2.41 14.67 10.21
CA GLU A 10 -3.64 13.87 10.13
C GLU A 10 -3.54 12.77 9.06
N GLU A 11 -2.98 13.04 7.89
CA GLU A 11 -2.82 12.05 6.82
C GLU A 11 -1.80 10.95 7.18
N PHE A 12 -0.67 11.31 7.80
CA PHE A 12 0.27 10.31 8.31
C PHE A 12 -0.32 9.49 9.46
N GLU A 13 -1.12 10.09 10.34
CA GLU A 13 -1.84 9.38 11.40
C GLU A 13 -2.86 8.39 10.83
N LEU A 14 -3.61 8.79 9.80
CA LEU A 14 -4.54 7.90 9.09
C LEU A 14 -3.80 6.74 8.43
N ALA A 15 -2.70 7.01 7.73
CA ALA A 15 -1.86 5.95 7.16
C ALA A 15 -1.39 4.95 8.24
N ASN A 16 -0.86 5.45 9.36
CA ASN A 16 -0.44 4.58 10.46
C ASN A 16 -1.62 3.80 11.07
N HIS A 17 -2.80 4.41 11.17
CA HIS A 17 -4.00 3.74 11.67
C HIS A 17 -4.42 2.55 10.81
N TYR A 18 -4.45 2.72 9.48
CA TYR A 18 -4.77 1.62 8.56
C TYR A 18 -3.69 0.53 8.56
N GLN A 19 -2.43 0.90 8.75
CA GLN A 19 -1.35 -0.06 8.97
C GLN A 19 -1.56 -0.87 10.26
N ASP A 20 -1.94 -0.24 11.37
CA ASP A 20 -2.24 -0.93 12.62
C ASP A 20 -3.42 -1.90 12.47
N ILE A 21 -4.47 -1.47 11.76
CA ILE A 21 -5.61 -2.33 11.39
C ILE A 21 -5.12 -3.55 10.60
N ALA A 22 -4.24 -3.36 9.60
CA ALA A 22 -3.68 -4.45 8.82
C ALA A 22 -2.91 -5.44 9.71
N CYS A 23 -2.13 -4.94 10.68
CA CYS A 23 -1.41 -5.77 11.64
C CYS A 23 -2.37 -6.56 12.53
N ASP A 24 -3.45 -5.95 13.00
CA ASP A 24 -4.43 -6.63 13.85
C ASP A 24 -5.27 -7.66 13.09
N ILE A 25 -5.58 -7.39 11.81
CA ILE A 25 -6.20 -8.38 10.93
C ILE A 25 -5.25 -9.57 10.72
N LEU A 26 -3.96 -9.31 10.49
CA LEU A 26 -2.98 -10.38 10.32
C LEU A 26 -2.91 -11.28 11.55
N LYS A 27 -2.86 -10.71 12.76
CA LYS A 27 -2.93 -11.48 14.02
C LYS A 27 -4.21 -12.30 14.13
N LYS A 28 -5.35 -11.79 13.66
CA LYS A 28 -6.62 -12.55 13.64
C LYS A 28 -6.56 -13.73 12.66
N ILE A 29 -5.97 -13.54 11.48
CA ILE A 29 -5.77 -14.61 10.48
C ILE A 29 -4.83 -15.71 11.02
N GLU A 30 -3.81 -15.34 11.79
CA GLU A 30 -2.91 -16.31 12.46
C GLU A 30 -3.65 -17.23 13.44
N ILE A 31 -4.67 -16.70 14.11
CA ILE A 31 -5.49 -17.44 15.08
C ILE A 31 -6.58 -18.24 14.38
N ASP A 32 -7.25 -17.65 13.39
CA ASP A 32 -8.34 -18.26 12.63
C ASP A 32 -8.21 -17.95 11.13
N ASN A 33 -7.71 -18.94 10.40
CA ASN A 33 -7.47 -18.86 8.96
C ASN A 33 -8.70 -19.30 8.11
N THR A 34 -9.87 -19.47 8.73
CA THR A 34 -11.05 -19.94 7.98
C THR A 34 -11.81 -18.82 7.27
N ASP A 35 -11.70 -17.58 7.77
CA ASP A 35 -12.42 -16.44 7.22
C ASP A 35 -11.66 -15.77 6.07
N LYS A 36 -12.04 -16.10 4.84
CA LYS A 36 -11.52 -15.48 3.62
C LYS A 36 -11.77 -13.97 3.55
N ASN A 37 -12.77 -13.43 4.27
CA ASN A 37 -13.00 -11.99 4.29
C ASN A 37 -11.88 -11.24 5.01
N LEU A 38 -11.21 -11.87 5.98
CA LEU A 38 -10.08 -11.26 6.68
C LEU A 38 -8.92 -10.98 5.72
N TYR A 39 -8.68 -11.87 4.75
CA TYR A 39 -7.68 -11.64 3.71
C TYR A 39 -8.02 -10.40 2.88
N SER A 40 -9.26 -10.29 2.42
CA SER A 40 -9.71 -9.10 1.67
C SER A 40 -9.57 -7.82 2.49
N LEU A 41 -9.95 -7.86 3.77
CA LEU A 41 -9.82 -6.71 4.68
C LEU A 41 -8.36 -6.32 4.93
N PHE A 42 -7.44 -7.29 5.00
CA PHE A 42 -6.01 -7.03 5.13
C PHE A 42 -5.49 -6.23 3.93
N TYR A 43 -5.78 -6.69 2.70
CA TYR A 43 -5.33 -6.00 1.49
C TYR A 43 -5.96 -4.61 1.35
N LEU A 44 -7.25 -4.46 1.65
CA LEU A 44 -7.92 -3.15 1.66
C LEU A 44 -7.27 -2.20 2.68
N SER A 45 -6.92 -2.69 3.87
CA SER A 45 -6.27 -1.88 4.89
C SER A 45 -4.89 -1.39 4.43
N ILE A 46 -4.11 -2.24 3.75
CA ILE A 46 -2.84 -1.82 3.13
C ILE A 46 -3.06 -0.79 2.02
N GLU A 47 -4.09 -0.95 1.17
CA GLU A 47 -4.39 0.02 0.10
C GLU A 47 -4.73 1.40 0.66
N GLU A 48 -5.62 1.47 1.65
CA GLU A 48 -5.99 2.73 2.31
C GLU A 48 -4.77 3.36 2.99
N SER A 49 -3.97 2.54 3.67
CA SER A 49 -2.72 2.98 4.30
C SER A 49 -1.77 3.64 3.30
N ILE A 50 -1.57 3.04 2.12
CA ILE A 50 -0.74 3.62 1.05
C ILE A 50 -1.38 4.89 0.50
N SER A 51 -2.70 4.90 0.31
CA SER A 51 -3.42 6.04 -0.24
C SER A 51 -3.19 7.30 0.60
N TYR A 52 -3.43 7.22 1.92
CA TYR A 52 -3.17 8.33 2.84
C TYR A 52 -1.68 8.67 2.95
N PHE A 53 -0.81 7.67 2.86
CA PHE A 53 0.63 7.90 2.83
C PHE A 53 1.06 8.70 1.59
N CYS A 54 0.48 8.40 0.43
CA CYS A 54 0.70 9.17 -0.79
C CYS A 54 0.18 10.60 -0.68
N ASP A 55 -0.97 10.81 -0.03
CA ASP A 55 -1.54 12.16 0.20
C ASP A 55 -0.60 12.99 1.09
N ALA A 56 -0.05 12.37 2.14
CA ALA A 56 0.92 13.02 3.00
C ALA A 56 2.19 13.41 2.23
N ILE A 57 2.74 12.51 1.40
CA ILE A 57 3.92 12.81 0.58
C ILE A 57 3.63 13.90 -0.46
N HIS A 58 2.44 13.86 -1.07
CA HIS A 58 1.99 14.84 -2.04
C HIS A 58 1.96 16.25 -1.43
N ASN A 59 1.44 16.37 -0.21
CA ASN A 59 1.42 17.61 0.56
C ASN A 59 2.81 18.03 1.07
N GLU A 60 3.66 17.09 1.47
CA GLU A 60 5.04 17.37 1.94
C GLU A 60 5.92 17.92 0.82
N LEU A 61 5.77 17.39 -0.41
CA LEU A 61 6.51 17.84 -1.59
C LEU A 61 5.88 19.06 -2.30
N ASP A 62 4.77 19.58 -1.79
CA ASP A 62 3.99 20.68 -2.39
C ASP A 62 3.74 20.48 -3.91
N LEU A 63 3.36 19.25 -4.28
CA LEU A 63 3.15 18.92 -5.68
C LEU A 63 1.82 19.51 -6.15
N SER A 64 1.83 20.32 -7.21
CA SER A 64 0.62 20.95 -7.76
C SER A 64 -0.21 20.01 -8.66
N ILE A 65 -0.45 18.77 -8.20
CA ILE A 65 -1.28 17.78 -8.89
C ILE A 65 -2.75 18.02 -8.53
N LYS A 66 -3.57 18.33 -9.52
CA LYS A 66 -5.01 18.53 -9.32
C LYS A 66 -5.73 17.22 -9.03
N ASP A 67 -6.72 17.30 -8.14
CA ASP A 67 -7.62 16.19 -7.82
C ASP A 67 -6.89 14.91 -7.34
N PHE A 68 -5.73 15.07 -6.68
CA PHE A 68 -4.89 13.95 -6.22
C PHE A 68 -5.68 12.97 -5.34
N ASP A 69 -6.51 13.50 -4.44
CA ASP A 69 -7.36 12.74 -3.51
C ASP A 69 -8.35 11.79 -4.22
N ASN A 70 -8.71 12.06 -5.48
CA ASN A 70 -9.68 11.26 -6.24
C ASN A 70 -9.06 10.03 -6.92
N PHE A 71 -7.73 9.92 -6.93
CA PHE A 71 -7.04 8.78 -7.53
C PHE A 71 -6.96 7.59 -6.56
N ASN A 72 -6.94 6.38 -7.09
CA ASN A 72 -6.63 5.20 -6.29
C ASN A 72 -5.12 5.19 -5.92
N PHE A 73 -4.73 4.37 -4.95
CA PHE A 73 -3.35 4.29 -4.46
C PHE A 73 -2.32 4.05 -5.59
N SER A 74 -2.65 3.22 -6.59
CA SER A 74 -1.73 2.88 -7.68
C SER A 74 -1.46 4.09 -8.58
N GLU A 75 -2.52 4.81 -8.96
CA GLU A 75 -2.40 6.04 -9.74
C GLU A 75 -1.73 7.16 -8.93
N LYS A 76 -2.04 7.29 -7.62
CA LYS A 76 -1.34 8.21 -6.72
C LYS A 76 0.17 7.95 -6.70
N CYS A 77 0.59 6.70 -6.51
CA CYS A 77 1.99 6.30 -6.59
C CYS A 77 2.63 6.66 -7.95
N LYS A 78 1.96 6.37 -9.07
CA LYS A 78 2.45 6.74 -10.40
C LYS A 78 2.58 8.25 -10.57
N LEU A 79 1.69 9.05 -10.03
CA LEU A 79 1.78 10.51 -10.13
C LEU A 79 2.94 11.07 -9.30
N LEU A 80 3.21 10.48 -8.13
CA LEU A 80 4.35 10.82 -7.28
C LEU A 80 5.71 10.51 -7.93
N GLN A 81 5.78 9.57 -8.88
CA GLN A 81 7.01 9.25 -9.61
C GLN A 81 7.58 10.43 -10.43
N ASN A 82 6.77 11.48 -10.64
CA ASN A 82 7.20 12.69 -11.36
C ASN A 82 8.13 13.58 -10.52
N SER A 83 8.24 13.34 -9.21
CA SER A 83 9.22 13.98 -8.35
C SER A 83 10.57 13.27 -8.44
N ASP A 84 11.61 14.01 -8.84
CA ASP A 84 12.97 13.48 -9.00
C ASP A 84 13.53 12.83 -7.72
N SER A 85 13.11 13.34 -6.55
CA SER A 85 13.56 12.84 -5.24
C SER A 85 13.11 11.41 -4.94
N ILE A 86 11.96 10.98 -5.45
CA ILE A 86 11.34 9.68 -5.11
C ILE A 86 11.06 8.78 -6.32
N LYS A 87 11.25 9.29 -7.55
CA LYS A 87 11.03 8.57 -8.81
C LYS A 87 11.63 7.18 -8.85
N ASN A 88 12.91 7.05 -8.49
CA ASN A 88 13.63 5.78 -8.59
C ASN A 88 13.08 4.73 -7.62
N ILE A 89 12.63 5.16 -6.43
CA ILE A 89 12.02 4.27 -5.43
C ILE A 89 10.70 3.76 -5.97
N ILE A 90 9.81 4.67 -6.38
CA ILE A 90 8.48 4.30 -6.89
C ILE A 90 8.58 3.41 -8.13
N GLN A 91 9.46 3.74 -9.07
CA GLN A 91 9.65 2.95 -10.29
C GLN A 91 10.12 1.52 -9.96
N SER A 92 10.99 1.35 -8.97
CA SER A 92 11.46 0.03 -8.56
C SER A 92 10.35 -0.83 -7.95
N GLU A 93 9.36 -0.21 -7.30
CA GLU A 93 8.26 -0.92 -6.64
C GLU A 93 7.08 -1.21 -7.56
N ILE A 94 6.92 -0.46 -8.66
CA ILE A 94 5.95 -0.72 -9.73
C ILE A 94 6.41 -1.85 -10.66
N ASN A 95 7.74 -2.01 -10.82
CA ASN A 95 8.30 -3.04 -11.68
C ASN A 95 8.09 -4.46 -11.11
N SER A 96 8.23 -5.48 -11.96
CA SER A 96 8.06 -6.88 -11.56
C SER A 96 8.95 -7.25 -10.37
N GLY A 97 8.36 -7.78 -9.30
CA GLY A 97 9.04 -8.12 -8.04
C GLY A 97 9.08 -6.99 -7.01
N GLY A 98 8.55 -5.82 -7.37
CA GLY A 98 8.27 -4.71 -6.45
C GLY A 98 6.99 -4.91 -5.66
N PHE A 99 6.88 -4.22 -4.54
CA PHE A 99 5.74 -4.28 -3.63
C PHE A 99 4.42 -3.91 -4.30
N LEU A 100 4.36 -2.80 -5.04
CA LEU A 100 3.13 -2.32 -5.67
C LEU A 100 2.66 -3.30 -6.74
N PHE A 101 3.59 -3.87 -7.51
CA PHE A 101 3.30 -4.93 -8.46
C PHE A 101 2.69 -6.18 -7.80
N ASP A 102 3.31 -6.64 -6.70
CA ASP A 102 2.84 -7.81 -5.97
C ASP A 102 1.46 -7.56 -5.34
N LEU A 103 1.24 -6.37 -4.79
CA LEU A 103 -0.03 -5.97 -4.18
C LEU A 103 -1.18 -6.01 -5.20
N GLU A 104 -0.99 -5.42 -6.39
CA GLU A 104 -2.00 -5.46 -7.45
C GLU A 104 -2.30 -6.88 -7.93
N ASN A 105 -1.28 -7.74 -8.02
CA ASN A 105 -1.47 -9.12 -8.45
C ASN A 105 -2.19 -9.96 -7.39
N SER A 106 -1.82 -9.80 -6.11
CA SER A 106 -2.54 -10.43 -4.99
C SER A 106 -4.01 -10.05 -4.98
N LYS A 107 -4.35 -8.78 -5.24
CA LYS A 107 -5.73 -8.32 -5.38
C LYS A 107 -6.46 -9.00 -6.53
N LYS A 108 -5.85 -9.06 -7.72
CA LYS A 108 -6.45 -9.72 -8.89
C LYS A 108 -6.75 -11.19 -8.60
N ASN A 109 -5.84 -11.88 -7.90
CA ASN A 109 -6.01 -13.28 -7.53
C ASN A 109 -7.10 -13.48 -6.47
N LEU A 110 -7.29 -12.53 -5.55
CA LEU A 110 -8.40 -12.57 -4.58
C LEU A 110 -9.78 -12.37 -5.21
N LEU A 111 -9.86 -11.57 -6.27
CA LEU A 111 -11.11 -11.24 -6.96
C LEU A 111 -11.49 -12.27 -8.05
N GLN A 112 -10.60 -13.21 -8.38
CA GLN A 112 -10.90 -14.27 -9.34
C GLN A 112 -11.86 -15.31 -8.72
N VAL A 113 -12.97 -15.54 -9.42
CA VAL A 113 -13.81 -16.72 -9.19
C VAL A 113 -12.98 -17.95 -9.60
N PRO A 114 -12.89 -19.01 -8.77
CA PRO A 114 -12.08 -20.18 -9.12
C PRO A 114 -12.66 -20.82 -10.40
N ASP A 115 -11.90 -20.73 -11.49
CA ASP A 115 -12.21 -21.43 -12.73
C ASP A 115 -11.89 -22.93 -12.50
N LEU A 116 -12.93 -23.75 -12.36
CA LEU A 116 -12.84 -25.18 -12.02
C LEU A 116 -12.07 -26.03 -13.05
N ASN A 117 -11.70 -25.45 -14.20
CA ASN A 117 -11.07 -26.14 -15.31
C ASN A 117 -9.56 -25.88 -15.47
N ILE A 118 -8.97 -25.03 -14.64
CA ILE A 118 -7.53 -24.75 -14.71
C ILE A 118 -6.90 -25.33 -13.46
N ILE A 119 -5.87 -26.18 -13.62
CA ILE A 119 -4.92 -26.45 -12.55
C ILE A 119 -4.17 -25.13 -12.33
N ALA A 120 -4.82 -24.20 -11.64
CA ALA A 120 -4.20 -22.98 -11.19
C ALA A 120 -3.15 -23.44 -10.18
N SER A 121 -1.88 -23.12 -10.46
CA SER A 121 -0.83 -23.14 -9.45
C SER A 121 -1.41 -22.48 -8.22
N SER A 122 -1.64 -23.25 -7.16
CA SER A 122 -2.22 -22.75 -5.92
C SER A 122 -1.17 -21.84 -5.27
N ALA A 123 -1.04 -20.62 -5.78
CA ALA A 123 -0.59 -19.50 -4.99
C ALA A 123 -1.76 -19.18 -4.06
N SER A 124 -2.02 -20.09 -3.12
CA SER A 124 -2.88 -19.79 -2.00
C SER A 124 -2.29 -18.54 -1.35
N ASN A 125 -3.13 -17.54 -1.11
CA ASN A 125 -2.76 -16.44 -0.24
C ASN A 125 -2.52 -17.06 1.14
N ASP A 126 -1.29 -17.49 1.37
CA ASP A 126 -0.87 -18.09 2.62
C ASP A 126 -0.42 -16.98 3.56
N LEU A 127 -0.49 -17.26 4.86
CA LEU A 127 -0.06 -16.35 5.91
C LEU A 127 1.34 -15.75 5.66
N ASN A 128 2.26 -16.54 5.09
CA ASN A 128 3.60 -16.08 4.70
C ASN A 128 3.57 -14.96 3.64
N ASN A 129 2.61 -15.01 2.71
CA ASN A 129 2.44 -13.97 1.70
C ASN A 129 1.96 -12.68 2.35
N LEU A 130 1.04 -12.74 3.32
CA LEU A 130 0.56 -11.56 4.05
C LEU A 130 1.68 -10.88 4.85
N HIS A 131 2.48 -11.67 5.58
CA HIS A 131 3.68 -11.16 6.27
C HIS A 131 4.67 -10.53 5.30
N SER A 132 4.91 -11.18 4.15
CA SER A 132 5.78 -10.65 3.10
C SER A 132 5.25 -9.32 2.56
N THR A 133 3.95 -9.21 2.29
CA THR A 133 3.29 -7.96 1.86
C THR A 133 3.46 -6.86 2.88
N LEU A 134 3.19 -7.12 4.16
CA LEU A 134 3.34 -6.12 5.24
C LEU A 134 4.80 -5.67 5.39
N ASN A 135 5.76 -6.60 5.33
CA ASN A 135 7.18 -6.27 5.40
C ASN A 135 7.65 -5.41 4.23
N LYS A 136 7.21 -5.74 3.01
CA LYS A 136 7.50 -4.96 1.80
C LYS A 136 6.87 -3.56 1.88
N TYR A 137 5.63 -3.47 2.34
CA TYR A 137 4.95 -2.20 2.60
C TYR A 137 5.74 -1.31 3.59
N ASN A 138 6.14 -1.87 4.74
CA ASN A 138 6.91 -1.16 5.76
C ASN A 138 8.25 -0.65 5.22
N ARG A 139 8.93 -1.49 4.42
CA ARG A 139 10.18 -1.11 3.75
C ARG A 139 9.95 0.03 2.76
N PHE A 140 8.91 -0.05 1.94
CA PHE A 140 8.56 0.99 0.97
C PHE A 140 8.33 2.35 1.66
N CYS A 141 7.47 2.39 2.68
CA CYS A 141 7.19 3.62 3.42
C CYS A 141 8.43 4.18 4.11
N SER A 142 9.28 3.31 4.67
CA SER A 142 10.54 3.71 5.30
C SER A 142 11.53 4.30 4.31
N LEU A 143 11.63 3.73 3.10
CA LEU A 143 12.50 4.24 2.04
C LEU A 143 12.04 5.63 1.58
N LEU A 144 10.73 5.79 1.34
CA LEU A 144 10.17 7.08 0.93
C LEU A 144 10.37 8.16 2.00
N ARG A 145 10.07 7.88 3.27
CA ARG A 145 10.32 8.83 4.38
C ARG A 145 11.78 9.25 4.47
N LYS A 146 12.72 8.30 4.35
CA LYS A 146 14.16 8.62 4.40
C LYS A 146 14.58 9.52 3.25
N SER A 147 14.12 9.23 2.05
CA SER A 147 14.45 10.07 0.89
C SER A 147 13.85 11.47 0.96
N LEU A 148 12.73 11.66 1.67
CA LEU A 148 12.16 12.99 1.92
C LEU A 148 12.92 13.76 3.00
N ILE A 149 13.43 13.08 4.03
CA ILE A 149 14.25 13.71 5.09
C ILE A 149 15.66 14.08 4.60
N GLU A 150 16.21 13.31 3.66
CA GLU A 150 17.56 13.51 3.12
C GLU A 150 17.62 14.55 1.97
N CYS A 151 16.48 15.05 1.48
CA CYS A 151 16.39 16.12 0.46
C CYS A 151 16.25 17.51 1.09
#